data_AF-A0A6I4KV42-F1
#
_entry.id   AF-A0A6I4KV42-F1
#
_cell.length_a   1.000
_cell.length_b   1.000
_cell.length_c   1.000
_cell.angle_alpha   90.00
_cell.angle_beta   90.00
_cell.angle_gamma   90.00
#
_symmetry.space_group_name_H-M   'P 1'
#
loop_
_entity.id
_entity.type
_entity.pdbx_description
1 polymer ?
#
loop_
_entity_poly.entity_id
_entity_poly.type
_entity_poly.pdbx_seq_one_letter_code
_entity_poly.pdbx_strand_id
1 'polypeptide(L)'
;MTPHPTFSTGSLNRLAERTEYELWLLEAVYEVVEQKLFPSWPDSVVYPLEKSKPDFFSYGQINAVIGDWRPHFLNVGAPLIFVSSFKLLDMFIEWVLEENGIVSTFRFDQKRKKLDGSSVFPQEIEARPWLKERLIALYSALIPLRGTIIHNKNFISADGAIRVARSKTGVVESMVDISSSQLRTLVVSILSVLKYVDGTWHLNESREKILRHALDELAPLHGLPLLGQKQPFHTRVRVYLEGDDPFDFDPIAIQRDLAERYVNQDCSFDLRVLMVRDGEVVEAYLFPDTLVATADTDWPQGVDAQQYKTKVPDDINPEHLCLG
;
A
#
# COMPACT_ATOMS: atom_id res chain seq x y z
N MET A 1 -15.75 32.93 -12.77
CA MET A 1 -14.68 31.91 -12.68
C MET A 1 -14.48 31.62 -11.21
N THR A 2 -14.95 30.47 -10.74
CA THR A 2 -14.63 29.99 -9.39
C THR A 2 -13.13 29.69 -9.34
N PRO A 3 -12.39 30.19 -8.33
CA PRO A 3 -10.97 29.86 -8.19
C PRO A 3 -10.82 28.34 -8.08
N HIS A 4 -9.85 27.77 -8.81
CA HIS A 4 -9.50 26.36 -8.62
C HIS A 4 -9.05 26.17 -7.16
N PRO A 5 -9.52 25.12 -6.47
CA PRO A 5 -9.11 24.86 -5.10
C PRO A 5 -7.60 24.62 -5.06
N THR A 6 -6.90 25.45 -4.28
CA THR A 6 -5.48 25.27 -3.98
C THR A 6 -5.36 24.56 -2.64
N PHE A 7 -5.00 23.28 -2.70
CA PHE A 7 -4.61 22.46 -1.54
C PHE A 7 -3.26 22.94 -0.99
N SER A 8 -3.27 24.12 -0.37
CA SER A 8 -2.08 24.76 0.20
C SER A 8 -1.58 24.02 1.44
N THR A 9 -0.34 24.29 1.87
CA THR A 9 0.20 23.79 3.15
C THR A 9 -0.72 24.06 4.33
N GLY A 10 -1.36 25.24 4.37
CA GLY A 10 -2.32 25.56 5.43
C GLY A 10 -3.60 24.73 5.38
N SER A 11 -4.01 24.25 4.19
CA SER A 11 -5.11 23.31 4.03
C SER A 11 -4.74 21.90 4.50
N LEU A 12 -3.54 21.43 4.16
CA LEU A 12 -3.01 20.13 4.59
C LEU A 12 -2.87 20.06 6.12
N ASN A 13 -2.40 21.13 6.76
CA ASN A 13 -2.34 21.20 8.23
C ASN A 13 -3.72 21.05 8.89
N ARG A 14 -4.78 21.66 8.30
CA ARG A 14 -6.15 21.47 8.81
C ARG A 14 -6.63 20.03 8.68
N LEU A 15 -6.27 19.33 7.60
CA LEU A 15 -6.58 17.91 7.45
C LEU A 15 -5.83 17.07 8.50
N ALA A 16 -4.54 17.34 8.70
CA ALA A 16 -3.73 16.65 9.71
C ALA A 16 -4.31 16.82 11.12
N GLU A 17 -4.61 18.06 11.54
CA GLU A 17 -5.22 18.34 12.86
C GLU A 17 -6.57 17.64 13.05
N ARG A 18 -7.42 17.58 12.02
CA ARG A 18 -8.73 16.91 12.10
C ARG A 18 -8.60 15.39 12.21
N THR A 19 -7.59 14.82 11.55
CA THR A 19 -7.44 13.36 11.43
C THR A 19 -6.52 12.76 12.50
N GLU A 20 -5.72 13.57 13.18
CA GLU A 20 -4.62 13.17 14.08
C GLU A 20 -4.97 12.01 15.01
N TYR A 21 -6.05 12.15 15.79
CA TYR A 21 -6.41 11.15 16.80
C TYR A 21 -6.81 9.79 16.21
N GLU A 22 -7.69 9.79 15.19
CA GLU A 22 -8.15 8.54 14.58
C GLU A 22 -7.02 7.89 13.78
N LEU A 23 -6.15 8.70 13.19
CA LEU A 23 -4.96 8.25 12.47
C LEU A 23 -3.99 7.56 13.43
N TRP A 24 -3.62 8.22 14.54
CA TRP A 24 -2.78 7.65 15.60
C TRP A 24 -3.36 6.34 16.16
N LEU A 25 -4.67 6.31 16.44
CA LEU A 25 -5.34 5.12 16.98
C LEU A 25 -5.21 3.93 16.03
N LEU A 26 -5.51 4.13 14.75
CA LEU A 26 -5.48 3.05 13.75
C LEU A 26 -4.06 2.62 13.40
N GLU A 27 -3.10 3.56 13.35
CA GLU A 27 -1.68 3.25 13.24
C GLU A 27 -1.21 2.38 14.41
N ALA A 28 -1.62 2.68 15.65
CA ALA A 28 -1.26 1.90 16.82
C ALA A 28 -1.89 0.49 16.82
N VAL A 29 -3.15 0.37 16.37
CA VAL A 29 -3.87 -0.92 16.35
C VAL A 29 -3.31 -1.89 15.31
N TYR A 30 -2.98 -1.39 14.12
CA TYR A 30 -2.51 -2.23 13.00
C TYR A 30 -1.02 -2.12 12.71
N GLU A 31 -0.30 -1.35 13.53
CA GLU A 31 1.11 -1.04 13.36
C GLU A 31 1.41 -0.53 11.93
N VAL A 32 0.54 0.35 11.42
CA VAL A 32 0.60 0.86 10.05
C VAL A 32 1.73 1.90 9.97
N VAL A 33 2.93 1.41 9.71
CA VAL A 33 4.10 2.23 9.42
C VAL A 33 4.66 1.82 8.06
N GLU A 34 5.21 2.79 7.32
CA GLU A 34 5.70 2.60 5.95
C GLU A 34 6.63 1.38 5.84
N GLN A 35 7.57 1.24 6.76
CA GLN A 35 8.53 0.13 6.81
C GLN A 35 7.88 -1.24 7.01
N LYS A 36 6.70 -1.32 7.64
CA LYS A 36 5.96 -2.58 7.81
C LYS A 36 5.09 -2.92 6.61
N LEU A 37 4.61 -1.91 5.88
CA LEU A 37 3.88 -2.10 4.63
C LEU A 37 4.82 -2.42 3.47
N PHE A 38 6.03 -1.87 3.50
CA PHE A 38 7.07 -2.02 2.48
C PHE A 38 8.38 -2.47 3.14
N PRO A 39 8.45 -3.70 3.67
CA PRO A 39 9.66 -4.18 4.32
C PRO A 39 10.79 -4.35 3.31
N SER A 40 12.01 -4.02 3.74
CA SER A 40 13.23 -4.42 3.02
C SER A 40 13.40 -5.93 3.19
N TRP A 41 13.16 -6.68 2.14
CA TRP A 41 13.37 -8.13 2.16
C TRP A 41 14.87 -8.48 2.08
N PRO A 42 15.29 -9.60 2.70
CA PRO A 42 16.57 -10.23 2.37
C PRO A 42 16.61 -10.63 0.89
N ASP A 43 17.83 -10.90 0.39
CA ASP A 43 18.06 -11.27 -1.01
C ASP A 43 17.38 -12.61 -1.30
N SER A 44 16.18 -12.55 -1.89
CA SER A 44 15.31 -13.72 -2.10
C SER A 44 15.55 -14.40 -3.43
N VAL A 45 16.26 -13.73 -4.33
CA VAL A 45 16.68 -14.27 -5.61
C VAL A 45 18.15 -13.94 -5.78
N VAL A 46 18.96 -14.96 -6.06
CA VAL A 46 20.40 -14.81 -6.19
C VAL A 46 20.83 -15.35 -7.55
N TYR A 47 21.62 -14.57 -8.28
CA TYR A 47 22.29 -14.98 -9.52
C TYR A 47 23.78 -15.17 -9.21
N PRO A 48 24.24 -16.41 -8.99
CA PRO A 48 25.66 -16.72 -8.81
C PRO A 48 26.48 -16.48 -10.08
N LEU A 49 27.79 -16.29 -9.91
CA LEU A 49 28.72 -15.90 -10.96
C LEU A 49 28.69 -16.80 -12.21
N GLU A 50 28.65 -18.13 -12.02
CA GLU A 50 28.72 -19.11 -13.10
C GLU A 50 27.42 -19.89 -13.35
N LYS A 51 26.37 -19.64 -12.54
CA LYS A 51 25.11 -20.39 -12.72
C LYS A 51 24.26 -19.72 -13.78
N SER A 52 23.88 -20.50 -14.79
CA SER A 52 22.89 -20.09 -15.81
C SER A 52 21.47 -19.92 -15.27
N LYS A 53 21.23 -20.22 -13.99
CA LYS A 53 19.92 -20.13 -13.34
C LYS A 53 20.02 -19.51 -11.96
N PRO A 54 19.05 -18.67 -11.57
CA PRO A 54 19.00 -18.10 -10.23
C PRO A 54 18.58 -19.12 -9.17
N ASP A 55 19.10 -18.93 -7.96
CA ASP A 55 18.66 -19.59 -6.74
C ASP A 55 17.56 -18.76 -6.07
N PHE A 56 16.43 -19.40 -5.71
CA PHE A 56 15.29 -18.76 -5.07
C PHE A 56 15.18 -19.17 -3.61
N PHE A 57 15.09 -18.18 -2.72
CA PHE A 57 14.97 -18.36 -1.28
C PHE A 57 13.61 -17.86 -0.80
N SER A 58 12.96 -18.63 0.08
CA SER A 58 11.71 -18.24 0.73
C SER A 58 12.00 -17.75 2.14
N TYR A 59 11.73 -16.48 2.39
CA TYR A 59 11.83 -15.90 3.72
C TYR A 59 10.45 -15.67 4.30
N GLY A 60 10.30 -15.95 5.61
CA GLY A 60 9.09 -15.65 6.36
C GLY A 60 9.43 -14.76 7.54
N GLN A 61 8.71 -13.66 7.72
CA GLN A 61 8.78 -12.88 8.94
C GLN A 61 7.64 -13.33 9.87
N ILE A 62 7.99 -13.78 11.07
CA ILE A 62 7.02 -14.10 12.11
C ILE A 62 7.05 -12.95 13.13
N ASN A 63 6.01 -12.11 13.09
CA ASN A 63 5.78 -11.11 14.12
C ASN A 63 4.86 -11.72 15.18
N ALA A 64 5.43 -12.22 16.27
CA ALA A 64 4.68 -12.73 17.40
C ALA A 64 4.66 -11.67 18.51
N VAL A 65 3.47 -11.13 18.82
CA VAL A 65 3.27 -10.32 20.02
C VAL A 65 2.83 -11.24 21.15
N ILE A 66 3.73 -11.45 22.12
CA ILE A 66 3.46 -12.30 23.30
C ILE A 66 3.12 -11.36 24.47
N GLY A 67 1.83 -11.23 24.81
CA GLY A 67 1.33 -10.35 25.87
C GLY A 67 -0.18 -10.50 26.13
N ASP A 68 -0.71 -9.79 27.14
CA ASP A 68 -2.13 -9.82 27.56
C ASP A 68 -3.05 -9.16 26.51
N TRP A 69 -3.30 -9.87 25.41
CA TRP A 69 -4.38 -9.57 24.51
C TRP A 69 -5.63 -10.06 25.21
N ARG A 70 -6.35 -9.19 25.92
CA ARG A 70 -7.70 -9.55 26.37
C ARG A 70 -8.46 -9.95 25.11
N PRO A 71 -8.84 -11.24 24.92
CA PRO A 71 -9.36 -11.74 23.64
C PRO A 71 -10.64 -11.01 23.21
N HIS A 72 -11.32 -10.41 24.19
CA HIS A 72 -12.48 -9.58 23.97
C HIS A 72 -12.20 -8.26 23.25
N PHE A 73 -10.99 -7.66 23.31
CA PHE A 73 -10.73 -6.39 22.64
C PHE A 73 -10.89 -6.50 21.12
N LEU A 74 -10.39 -7.57 20.49
CA LEU A 74 -10.62 -7.79 19.06
C LEU A 74 -12.08 -8.13 18.75
N ASN A 75 -12.76 -8.85 19.65
CA ASN A 75 -14.18 -9.20 19.50
C ASN A 75 -15.12 -8.00 19.68
N VAL A 76 -14.73 -6.97 20.43
CA VAL A 76 -15.52 -5.73 20.62
C VAL A 76 -14.96 -4.52 19.87
N GLY A 77 -13.74 -4.63 19.33
CA GLY A 77 -12.99 -3.55 18.72
C GLY A 77 -13.23 -3.40 17.22
N ALA A 78 -13.63 -4.46 16.51
CA ALA A 78 -13.92 -4.37 15.07
C ALA A 78 -14.96 -3.28 14.72
N PRO A 79 -16.06 -3.09 15.47
CA PRO A 79 -16.98 -1.97 15.26
C PRO A 79 -16.33 -0.60 15.49
N LEU A 80 -15.46 -0.48 16.50
CA LEU A 80 -14.74 0.78 16.78
C LEU A 80 -13.77 1.09 15.64
N ILE A 81 -12.97 0.12 15.21
CA ILE A 81 -12.05 0.24 14.08
C ILE A 81 -12.80 0.64 12.81
N PHE A 82 -13.92 -0.01 12.52
CA PHE A 82 -14.76 0.33 11.38
C PHE A 82 -15.25 1.78 11.44
N VAL A 83 -15.76 2.21 12.60
CA VAL A 83 -16.28 3.57 12.80
C VAL A 83 -15.17 4.61 12.71
N SER A 84 -14.00 4.36 13.30
CA SER A 84 -12.81 5.22 13.19
C SER A 84 -12.33 5.34 11.75
N SER A 85 -12.29 4.23 11.01
CA SER A 85 -11.92 4.22 9.58
C SER A 85 -12.91 5.04 8.75
N PHE A 86 -14.21 4.84 8.96
CA PHE A 86 -15.23 5.65 8.30
C PHE A 86 -15.11 7.13 8.65
N LYS A 87 -14.82 7.46 9.92
CA LYS A 87 -14.68 8.85 10.37
C LYS A 87 -13.48 9.53 9.71
N LEU A 88 -12.35 8.84 9.54
CA LEU A 88 -11.22 9.36 8.76
C LEU A 88 -11.62 9.67 7.32
N LEU A 89 -12.32 8.74 6.66
CA LEU A 89 -12.81 8.95 5.30
C LEU A 89 -13.82 10.11 5.24
N ASP A 90 -14.72 10.23 6.22
CA ASP A 90 -15.67 11.33 6.30
C ASP A 90 -14.97 12.69 6.49
N MET A 91 -14.00 12.78 7.40
CA MET A 91 -13.23 14.02 7.63
C MET A 91 -12.41 14.40 6.40
N PHE A 92 -11.86 13.42 5.68
CA PHE A 92 -11.20 13.65 4.40
C PHE A 92 -12.16 14.22 3.35
N ILE A 93 -13.35 13.62 3.21
CA ILE A 93 -14.38 14.06 2.26
C ILE A 93 -14.92 15.45 2.63
N GLU A 94 -15.15 15.71 3.90
CA GLU A 94 -15.54 17.04 4.39
C GLU A 94 -14.49 18.09 4.04
N TRP A 95 -13.22 17.78 4.29
CA TRP A 95 -12.11 18.65 3.94
C TRP A 95 -12.04 18.93 2.44
N VAL A 96 -12.15 17.90 1.57
CA VAL A 96 -12.22 18.10 0.12
C VAL A 96 -13.35 19.05 -0.28
N LEU A 97 -14.55 18.86 0.27
CA LEU A 97 -15.69 19.73 -0.03
C LEU A 97 -15.45 21.18 0.43
N GLU A 98 -14.90 21.37 1.63
CA GLU A 98 -14.58 22.69 2.16
C GLU A 98 -13.55 23.44 1.31
N GLU A 99 -12.50 22.77 0.85
CA GLU A 99 -11.49 23.37 -0.04
C GLU A 99 -12.07 23.74 -1.41
N ASN A 100 -13.10 23.01 -1.87
CA ASN A 100 -13.87 23.38 -3.06
C ASN A 100 -14.85 24.54 -2.82
N GLY A 101 -14.81 25.20 -1.66
CA GLY A 101 -15.72 26.29 -1.29
C GLY A 101 -17.15 25.81 -1.02
N ILE A 102 -17.36 24.51 -0.88
CA ILE A 102 -18.67 23.91 -0.61
C ILE A 102 -18.83 23.80 0.90
N VAL A 103 -19.82 24.51 1.45
CA VAL A 103 -20.14 24.41 2.88
C VAL A 103 -20.48 22.95 3.20
N SER A 104 -19.62 22.30 4.01
CA SER A 104 -19.87 20.95 4.48
C SER A 104 -21.13 20.94 5.35
N THR A 105 -21.98 19.93 5.14
CA THR A 105 -23.23 19.75 5.89
C THR A 105 -23.10 18.48 6.71
N PHE A 106 -23.59 18.47 7.95
CA PHE A 106 -23.59 17.27 8.80
C PHE A 106 -24.35 16.05 8.23
N ARG A 107 -25.10 16.20 7.14
CA ARG A 107 -25.89 15.14 6.52
C ARG A 107 -25.10 14.42 5.42
N PHE A 108 -24.85 13.13 5.62
CA PHE A 108 -24.10 12.28 4.69
C PHE A 108 -24.69 12.25 3.27
N ASP A 109 -26.01 12.18 3.12
CA ASP A 109 -26.65 12.20 1.79
C ASP A 109 -26.40 13.51 1.03
N GLN A 110 -26.27 14.63 1.74
CA GLN A 110 -25.96 15.93 1.13
C GLN A 110 -24.49 16.00 0.70
N LYS A 111 -23.57 15.48 1.52
CA LYS A 111 -22.15 15.35 1.16
C LYS A 111 -21.97 14.47 -0.09
N ARG A 112 -22.63 13.31 -0.15
CA ARG A 112 -22.60 12.41 -1.33
C ARG A 112 -23.06 13.13 -2.60
N LYS A 113 -24.21 13.82 -2.56
CA LYS A 113 -24.70 14.57 -3.74
C LYS A 113 -23.76 15.68 -4.20
N LYS A 114 -23.00 16.29 -3.28
CA LYS A 114 -22.02 17.34 -3.59
C LYS A 114 -20.72 16.75 -4.17
N LEU A 115 -20.36 15.54 -3.77
CA LEU A 115 -19.24 14.79 -4.34
C LEU A 115 -19.49 14.34 -5.79
N ASP A 116 -20.73 13.96 -6.12
CA ASP A 116 -21.14 13.64 -7.49
C ASP A 116 -21.06 14.86 -8.44
N GLY A 117 -20.84 16.07 -7.90
CA GLY A 117 -20.55 17.27 -8.66
C GLY A 117 -19.09 17.37 -9.12
N SER A 118 -18.70 18.54 -9.62
CA SER A 118 -17.34 18.83 -10.13
C SER A 118 -16.31 19.10 -9.02
N SER A 119 -16.37 18.37 -7.90
CA SER A 119 -15.40 18.53 -6.80
C SER A 119 -14.01 18.06 -7.26
N VAL A 120 -13.01 18.92 -7.09
CA VAL A 120 -11.61 18.64 -7.40
C VAL A 120 -10.94 18.08 -6.16
N PHE A 121 -10.25 16.95 -6.27
CA PHE A 121 -9.49 16.32 -5.20
C PHE A 121 -8.04 16.79 -5.23
N PRO A 122 -7.24 16.51 -4.18
CA PRO A 122 -5.79 16.70 -4.22
C PRO A 122 -5.16 16.01 -5.43
N GLN A 123 -4.04 16.53 -5.92
CA GLN A 123 -3.41 16.08 -7.17
C GLN A 123 -3.09 14.57 -7.16
N GLU A 124 -2.71 14.03 -6.00
CA GLU A 124 -2.42 12.62 -5.77
C GLU A 124 -3.62 11.72 -6.10
N ILE A 125 -4.84 12.23 -5.95
CA ILE A 125 -6.08 11.53 -6.24
C ILE A 125 -6.67 11.97 -7.58
N GLU A 126 -6.63 13.27 -7.91
CA GLU A 126 -7.21 13.80 -9.14
C GLU A 126 -6.50 13.25 -10.39
N ALA A 127 -5.19 12.99 -10.31
CA ALA A 127 -4.43 12.31 -11.36
C ALA A 127 -4.82 10.83 -11.54
N ARG A 128 -5.62 10.26 -10.62
CA ARG A 128 -5.98 8.83 -10.55
C ARG A 128 -7.49 8.65 -10.45
N PRO A 129 -8.24 8.75 -11.57
CA PRO A 129 -9.70 8.65 -11.58
C PRO A 129 -10.22 7.39 -10.87
N TRP A 130 -9.52 6.25 -11.05
CA TRP A 130 -9.86 4.98 -10.41
C TRP A 130 -9.88 5.06 -8.87
N LEU A 131 -8.99 5.86 -8.28
CA LEU A 131 -8.88 6.05 -6.83
C LEU A 131 -10.01 6.94 -6.35
N LYS A 132 -10.23 8.08 -7.02
CA LYS A 132 -11.31 9.02 -6.73
C LYS A 132 -12.68 8.33 -6.72
N GLU A 133 -12.99 7.58 -7.77
CA GLU A 133 -14.26 6.84 -7.90
C GLU A 133 -14.46 5.83 -6.76
N ARG A 134 -13.41 5.07 -6.42
CA ARG A 134 -13.48 4.05 -5.36
C ARG A 134 -13.57 4.65 -3.97
N LEU A 135 -12.91 5.77 -3.69
CA LEU A 135 -13.06 6.50 -2.42
C LEU A 135 -14.49 7.01 -2.23
N ILE A 136 -15.10 7.57 -3.29
CA ILE A 136 -16.49 8.04 -3.26
C ILE A 136 -17.47 6.85 -3.10
N ALA A 137 -17.21 5.75 -3.80
CA ALA A 137 -18.04 4.54 -3.70
C ALA A 137 -17.92 3.88 -2.31
N LEU A 138 -16.71 3.78 -1.75
CA LEU A 138 -16.47 3.34 -0.38
C LEU A 138 -17.24 4.23 0.59
N TYR A 139 -17.06 5.55 0.52
CA TYR A 139 -17.76 6.49 1.39
C TYR A 139 -19.28 6.28 1.34
N SER A 140 -19.83 6.18 0.13
CA SER A 140 -21.26 5.95 -0.11
C SER A 140 -21.77 4.63 0.47
N ALA A 141 -20.99 3.56 0.34
CA ALA A 141 -21.35 2.23 0.82
C ALA A 141 -21.24 2.09 2.35
N LEU A 142 -20.28 2.78 2.98
CA LEU A 142 -20.02 2.67 4.41
C LEU A 142 -20.99 3.50 5.27
N ILE A 143 -21.57 4.60 4.76
CA ILE A 143 -22.57 5.43 5.46
C ILE A 143 -23.69 4.61 6.14
N PRO A 144 -24.45 3.75 5.40
CA PRO A 144 -25.54 3.00 6.01
C PRO A 144 -25.03 1.99 7.06
N LEU A 145 -23.86 1.39 6.86
CA LEU A 145 -23.28 0.42 7.80
C LEU A 145 -22.88 1.10 9.11
N ARG A 146 -22.22 2.26 9.03
CA ARG A 146 -21.89 3.08 10.20
C ARG A 146 -23.15 3.50 10.95
N GLY A 147 -24.20 3.89 10.22
CA GLY A 147 -25.51 4.20 10.79
C GLY A 147 -26.06 3.04 11.64
N THR A 148 -26.05 1.82 11.08
CA THR A 148 -26.46 0.62 11.81
C THR A 148 -25.61 0.34 13.05
N ILE A 149 -24.29 0.43 12.94
CA ILE A 149 -23.37 0.12 14.05
C ILE A 149 -23.60 1.07 15.24
N ILE A 150 -23.68 2.37 14.98
CA ILE A 150 -23.74 3.38 16.06
C ILE A 150 -25.14 3.53 16.63
N HIS A 151 -26.17 3.54 15.79
CA HIS A 151 -27.52 3.91 16.22
C HIS A 151 -28.40 2.69 16.49
N ASN A 152 -28.28 1.64 15.68
CA ASN A 152 -29.17 0.48 15.76
C ASN A 152 -28.55 -0.68 16.55
N LYS A 153 -27.22 -0.71 16.68
CA LYS A 153 -26.46 -1.82 17.29
C LYS A 153 -26.79 -3.20 16.72
N ASN A 154 -27.31 -3.24 15.49
CA ASN A 154 -27.66 -4.47 14.79
C ASN A 154 -26.44 -5.00 14.03
N PHE A 155 -25.45 -5.47 14.78
CA PHE A 155 -24.26 -6.10 14.24
C PHE A 155 -23.80 -7.23 15.16
N ILE A 156 -23.01 -8.14 14.59
CA ILE A 156 -22.30 -9.19 15.32
C ILE A 156 -20.81 -8.96 15.07
N SER A 157 -19.99 -9.09 16.11
CA SER A 157 -18.54 -8.95 16.01
C SER A 157 -17.89 -10.15 16.68
N ALA A 158 -16.98 -10.81 15.95
CA ALA A 158 -16.26 -12.01 16.39
C ALA A 158 -14.98 -12.15 15.57
N ASP A 159 -13.89 -12.57 16.22
CA ASP A 159 -12.60 -12.87 15.59
C ASP A 159 -12.05 -11.69 14.75
N GLY A 160 -12.31 -10.46 15.19
CA GLY A 160 -11.92 -9.23 14.49
C GLY A 160 -12.73 -8.94 13.21
N ALA A 161 -13.72 -9.76 12.88
CA ALA A 161 -14.68 -9.53 11.80
C ALA A 161 -15.96 -8.86 12.33
N ILE A 162 -16.68 -8.16 11.44
CA ILE A 162 -17.97 -7.56 11.75
C ILE A 162 -19.02 -7.93 10.69
N ARG A 163 -20.17 -8.39 11.16
CA ARG A 163 -21.36 -8.67 10.36
C ARG A 163 -22.41 -7.62 10.69
N VAL A 164 -22.76 -6.77 9.72
CA VAL A 164 -23.66 -5.63 9.92
C VAL A 164 -24.98 -5.86 9.19
N ALA A 165 -26.10 -5.68 9.89
CA ALA A 165 -27.41 -5.73 9.25
C ALA A 165 -27.62 -4.51 8.35
N ARG A 166 -27.98 -4.75 7.09
CA ARG A 166 -28.60 -3.71 6.26
C ARG A 166 -30.04 -3.56 6.71
N SER A 167 -30.35 -2.38 7.24
CA SER A 167 -31.73 -2.00 7.54
C SER A 167 -32.04 -0.66 6.90
N LYS A 168 -32.99 -0.66 5.96
CA LYS A 168 -33.56 0.58 5.40
C LYS A 168 -34.79 1.06 6.17
N THR A 169 -35.44 0.20 6.97
CA THR A 169 -36.76 0.46 7.58
C THR A 169 -36.99 -0.26 8.92
N GLY A 170 -35.95 -0.72 9.61
CA GLY A 170 -36.06 -1.52 10.85
C GLY A 170 -36.20 -3.03 10.62
N VAL A 171 -36.42 -3.47 9.37
CA VAL A 171 -36.34 -4.87 8.96
C VAL A 171 -34.92 -5.18 8.49
N VAL A 172 -34.37 -6.33 8.89
CA VAL A 172 -33.06 -6.81 8.43
C VAL A 172 -33.24 -7.43 7.05
N GLU A 173 -32.78 -6.75 5.99
CA GLU A 173 -32.90 -7.24 4.60
C GLU A 173 -31.77 -8.22 4.24
N SER A 174 -30.56 -7.94 4.69
CA SER A 174 -29.36 -8.74 4.41
C SER A 174 -28.25 -8.40 5.40
N MET A 175 -27.28 -9.30 5.56
CA MET A 175 -26.09 -9.08 6.36
C MET A 175 -24.90 -8.76 5.44
N VAL A 176 -24.12 -7.75 5.79
CA VAL A 176 -22.82 -7.48 5.16
C VAL A 176 -21.73 -8.03 6.08
N ASP A 177 -20.97 -8.97 5.55
CA ASP A 177 -19.81 -9.54 6.22
C ASP A 177 -18.55 -8.76 5.84
N ILE A 178 -17.83 -8.29 6.86
CA ILE A 178 -16.53 -7.63 6.72
C ILE A 178 -15.55 -8.47 7.53
N SER A 179 -14.68 -9.20 6.84
CA SER A 179 -13.65 -10.01 7.50
C SER A 179 -12.63 -9.12 8.23
N SER A 180 -11.85 -9.72 9.13
CA SER A 180 -10.73 -9.05 9.77
C SER A 180 -9.69 -8.56 8.75
N SER A 181 -9.46 -9.32 7.67
CA SER A 181 -8.59 -8.92 6.57
C SER A 181 -9.13 -7.71 5.82
N GLN A 182 -10.42 -7.71 5.43
CA GLN A 182 -11.06 -6.58 4.75
C GLN A 182 -11.05 -5.32 5.63
N LEU A 183 -11.28 -5.47 6.94
CA LEU A 183 -11.23 -4.35 7.87
C LEU A 183 -9.81 -3.76 7.96
N ARG A 184 -8.78 -4.60 8.03
CA ARG A 184 -7.38 -4.18 7.96
C ARG A 184 -7.09 -3.49 6.62
N THR A 185 -7.49 -4.08 5.50
CA THR A 185 -7.27 -3.51 4.16
C THR A 185 -7.95 -2.15 4.02
N LEU A 186 -9.17 -1.97 4.58
CA LEU A 186 -9.87 -0.69 4.62
C LEU A 186 -9.07 0.37 5.39
N VAL A 187 -8.62 0.03 6.60
CA VAL A 187 -7.82 0.92 7.46
C VAL A 187 -6.54 1.34 6.75
N VAL A 188 -5.77 0.37 6.26
CA VAL A 188 -4.49 0.61 5.59
C VAL A 188 -4.70 1.47 4.35
N SER A 189 -5.76 1.22 3.55
CA SER A 189 -6.04 2.01 2.35
C SER A 189 -6.35 3.47 2.67
N ILE A 190 -7.21 3.73 3.66
CA ILE A 190 -7.59 5.10 4.06
C ILE A 190 -6.40 5.85 4.65
N LEU A 191 -5.64 5.21 5.54
CA LEU A 191 -4.42 5.79 6.10
C LEU A 191 -3.39 6.11 5.01
N SER A 192 -3.14 5.17 4.10
CA SER A 192 -2.20 5.37 2.99
C SER A 192 -2.61 6.57 2.16
N VAL A 193 -3.90 6.70 1.80
CA VAL A 193 -4.40 7.85 1.04
C VAL A 193 -4.17 9.17 1.77
N LEU A 194 -4.44 9.24 3.08
CA LEU A 194 -4.17 10.44 3.87
C LEU A 194 -2.68 10.79 3.88
N LYS A 195 -1.80 9.80 4.08
CA LYS A 195 -0.35 9.97 4.07
C LYS A 195 0.22 10.36 2.70
N TYR A 196 -0.42 9.94 1.61
CA TYR A 196 -0.05 10.38 0.27
C TYR A 196 -0.47 11.83 0.05
N VAL A 197 -1.68 12.20 0.48
CA VAL A 197 -2.20 13.58 0.33
C VAL A 197 -1.43 14.58 1.19
N ASP A 198 -1.02 14.22 2.41
CA ASP A 198 -0.25 15.11 3.28
C ASP A 198 1.26 15.14 2.95
N GLY A 199 1.71 14.28 2.03
CA GLY A 199 3.09 14.19 1.58
C GLY A 199 4.03 13.44 2.52
N THR A 200 3.54 12.87 3.63
CA THR A 200 4.34 12.02 4.52
C THR A 200 4.87 10.80 3.77
N TRP A 201 4.05 10.24 2.88
CA TRP A 201 4.43 9.14 1.99
C TRP A 201 4.35 9.59 0.54
N HIS A 202 5.23 9.04 -0.29
CA HIS A 202 5.15 9.23 -1.74
C HIS A 202 4.35 8.09 -2.39
N LEU A 203 3.47 8.42 -3.35
CA LEU A 203 2.72 7.45 -4.14
C LEU A 203 3.46 7.18 -5.46
N ASN A 204 4.39 6.22 -5.44
CA ASN A 204 5.08 5.72 -6.63
C ASN A 204 4.34 4.53 -7.26
N GLU A 205 4.83 4.01 -8.39
CA GLU A 205 4.18 2.93 -9.13
C GLU A 205 3.96 1.65 -8.28
N SER A 206 4.96 1.21 -7.53
CA SER A 206 4.87 0.03 -6.66
C SER A 206 3.80 0.21 -5.57
N ARG A 207 3.71 1.40 -4.98
CA ARG A 207 2.69 1.74 -3.97
C ARG A 207 1.30 1.89 -4.58
N GLU A 208 1.20 2.38 -5.81
CA GLU A 208 -0.06 2.38 -6.55
C GLU A 208 -0.58 0.96 -6.75
N LYS A 209 0.27 0.02 -7.19
CA LYS A 209 -0.11 -1.39 -7.34
C LYS A 209 -0.64 -1.96 -6.02
N ILE A 210 -0.01 -1.64 -4.89
CA ILE A 210 -0.48 -2.06 -3.55
C ILE A 210 -1.85 -1.46 -3.22
N LEU A 211 -2.05 -0.17 -3.47
CA LEU A 211 -3.33 0.48 -3.23
C LEU A 211 -4.43 -0.06 -4.17
N ARG A 212 -4.13 -0.32 -5.43
CA ARG A 212 -5.08 -0.91 -6.39
C ARG A 212 -5.51 -2.30 -5.96
N HIS A 213 -4.57 -3.14 -5.53
CA HIS A 213 -4.86 -4.48 -5.03
C HIS A 213 -5.72 -4.43 -3.77
N ALA A 214 -5.39 -3.53 -2.83
CA ALA A 214 -6.18 -3.32 -1.62
C ALA A 214 -7.62 -2.88 -1.95
N LEU A 215 -7.80 -2.03 -2.96
CA LEU A 215 -9.14 -1.66 -3.41
C LEU A 215 -9.88 -2.82 -4.10
N ASP A 216 -9.19 -3.69 -4.84
CA ASP A 216 -9.79 -4.91 -5.39
C ASP A 216 -10.29 -5.86 -4.28
N GLU A 217 -9.54 -6.01 -3.18
CA GLU A 217 -9.99 -6.76 -2.00
C GLU A 217 -11.22 -6.12 -1.32
N LEU A 218 -11.38 -4.80 -1.45
CA LEU A 218 -12.51 -4.02 -0.93
C LEU A 218 -13.69 -3.93 -1.91
N ALA A 219 -13.62 -4.58 -3.08
CA ALA A 219 -14.71 -4.59 -4.05
C ALA A 219 -16.06 -5.05 -3.48
N PRO A 220 -16.15 -6.03 -2.57
CA PRO A 220 -17.42 -6.38 -1.91
C PRO A 220 -18.06 -5.23 -1.12
N LEU A 221 -17.27 -4.24 -0.69
CA LEU A 221 -17.76 -3.07 0.03
C LEU A 221 -18.19 -1.95 -0.92
N HIS A 222 -17.34 -1.56 -1.87
CA HIS A 222 -17.62 -0.42 -2.74
C HIS A 222 -18.44 -0.78 -4.00
N GLY A 223 -18.51 -2.06 -4.37
CA GLY A 223 -19.38 -2.56 -5.44
C GLY A 223 -19.00 -2.16 -6.87
N LEU A 224 -17.76 -1.71 -7.08
CA LEU A 224 -17.25 -1.37 -8.43
C LEU A 224 -16.48 -2.57 -9.01
N PRO A 225 -16.34 -2.66 -10.35
CA PRO A 225 -15.51 -3.69 -10.98
C PRO A 225 -14.06 -3.67 -10.47
N LEU A 226 -13.42 -4.84 -10.49
CA LEU A 226 -12.01 -4.97 -10.15
C LEU A 226 -11.13 -4.19 -11.14
N LEU A 227 -10.03 -3.65 -10.64
CA LEU A 227 -8.93 -3.08 -11.40
C LEU A 227 -8.08 -4.17 -12.05
N GLY A 228 -8.20 -5.42 -11.59
CA GLY A 228 -7.44 -6.55 -12.10
C GLY A 228 -6.00 -6.56 -11.60
N GLN A 229 -5.74 -5.89 -10.48
CA GLN A 229 -4.40 -5.80 -9.93
C GLN A 229 -4.04 -7.10 -9.23
N LYS A 230 -3.06 -7.81 -9.80
CA LYS A 230 -2.44 -8.98 -9.16
C LYS A 230 -1.81 -8.57 -7.83
N GLN A 231 -1.75 -9.53 -6.90
CA GLN A 231 -1.14 -9.31 -5.59
C GLN A 231 0.29 -8.80 -5.75
N PRO A 232 0.59 -7.57 -5.30
CA PRO A 232 1.93 -7.03 -5.41
C PRO A 232 2.88 -7.74 -4.47
N PHE A 233 4.08 -7.97 -4.96
CA PHE A 233 5.17 -8.56 -4.23
C PHE A 233 6.41 -7.71 -4.47
N HIS A 234 7.12 -7.38 -3.40
CA HIS A 234 8.39 -6.68 -3.50
C HIS A 234 9.48 -7.60 -2.94
N THR A 235 10.62 -7.66 -3.61
CA THR A 235 11.74 -8.50 -3.19
C THR A 235 13.08 -7.82 -3.43
N ARG A 236 14.17 -8.47 -3.05
CA ARG A 236 15.52 -8.05 -3.39
C ARG A 236 16.22 -9.15 -4.18
N VAL A 237 16.82 -8.77 -5.29
CA VAL A 237 17.61 -9.63 -6.17
C VAL A 237 19.09 -9.34 -5.91
N ARG A 238 19.91 -10.37 -5.74
CA ARG A 238 21.38 -10.27 -5.65
C ARG A 238 21.99 -10.84 -6.93
N VAL A 239 22.91 -10.12 -7.55
CA VAL A 239 23.68 -10.57 -8.72
C VAL A 239 25.17 -10.48 -8.40
N TYR A 240 25.91 -11.55 -8.67
CA TYR A 240 27.37 -11.54 -8.62
C TYR A 240 27.91 -11.36 -10.04
N LEU A 241 28.78 -10.38 -10.23
CA LEU A 241 29.40 -10.06 -11.53
C LEU A 241 30.92 -10.08 -11.43
N GLU A 242 31.59 -10.57 -12.47
CA GLU A 242 33.02 -10.36 -12.66
C GLU A 242 33.28 -9.04 -13.39
N GLY A 243 34.46 -8.46 -13.18
CA GLY A 243 34.91 -7.27 -13.90
C GLY A 243 34.68 -5.96 -13.14
N ASP A 244 34.48 -4.89 -13.90
CA ASP A 244 34.48 -3.51 -13.41
C ASP A 244 33.16 -2.77 -13.66
N ASP A 245 32.25 -3.32 -14.47
CA ASP A 245 30.98 -2.67 -14.81
C ASP A 245 29.82 -3.25 -13.97
N PRO A 246 29.24 -2.47 -13.03
CA PRO A 246 28.11 -2.93 -12.22
C PRO A 246 26.80 -3.03 -13.01
N PHE A 247 26.80 -2.69 -14.30
CA PHE A 247 25.66 -2.80 -15.19
C PHE A 247 25.73 -3.96 -16.18
N ASP A 248 26.75 -4.82 -16.10
CA ASP A 248 26.93 -5.99 -16.97
C ASP A 248 25.97 -7.14 -16.59
N PHE A 249 24.68 -6.86 -16.66
CA PHE A 249 23.59 -7.82 -16.43
C PHE A 249 22.39 -7.45 -17.30
N ASP A 250 21.52 -8.44 -17.58
CA ASP A 250 20.28 -8.21 -18.33
C ASP A 250 19.09 -8.04 -17.37
N PRO A 251 18.60 -6.80 -17.13
CA PRO A 251 17.44 -6.57 -16.27
C PRO A 251 16.15 -7.23 -16.82
N ILE A 252 16.02 -7.37 -18.14
CA ILE A 252 14.85 -7.99 -18.79
C ILE A 252 14.84 -9.50 -18.53
N ALA A 253 16.01 -10.14 -18.54
CA ALA A 253 16.13 -11.55 -18.15
C ALA A 253 15.68 -11.75 -16.69
N ILE A 254 16.13 -10.90 -15.76
CA ILE A 254 15.72 -10.98 -14.35
C ILE A 254 14.21 -10.80 -14.20
N GLN A 255 13.63 -9.80 -14.87
CA GLN A 255 12.19 -9.55 -14.87
C GLN A 255 11.40 -10.76 -15.39
N ARG A 256 11.87 -11.39 -16.48
CA ARG A 256 11.24 -12.60 -17.04
C ARG A 256 11.29 -13.76 -16.07
N ASP A 257 12.44 -14.05 -15.47
CA ASP A 257 12.61 -15.16 -14.53
C ASP A 257 11.71 -14.98 -13.30
N LEU A 258 11.56 -13.74 -12.81
CA LEU A 258 10.61 -13.40 -11.76
C LEU A 258 9.16 -13.57 -12.20
N ALA A 259 8.80 -13.13 -13.41
CA ALA A 259 7.44 -13.28 -13.93
C ALA A 259 7.05 -14.75 -14.13
N GLU A 260 8.00 -15.60 -14.57
CA GLU A 260 7.82 -17.04 -14.70
C GLU A 260 7.64 -17.71 -13.32
N ARG A 261 8.41 -17.28 -12.31
CA ARG A 261 8.31 -17.82 -10.95
C ARG A 261 7.02 -17.41 -10.24
N TYR A 262 6.61 -16.16 -10.42
CA TYR A 262 5.52 -15.51 -9.69
C TYR A 262 4.35 -15.12 -10.62
N VAL A 263 3.88 -16.08 -11.42
CA VAL A 263 2.86 -15.89 -12.50
C VAL A 263 1.62 -15.09 -12.09
N ASN A 264 1.18 -15.21 -10.83
CA ASN A 264 -0.05 -14.59 -10.31
C ASN A 264 0.20 -13.35 -9.43
N GLN A 265 1.44 -12.86 -9.37
CA GLN A 265 1.82 -11.70 -8.58
C GLN A 265 2.36 -10.59 -9.49
N ASP A 266 2.34 -9.37 -8.99
CA ASP A 266 2.99 -8.22 -9.62
C ASP A 266 4.30 -7.94 -8.87
N CYS A 267 5.41 -8.45 -9.40
CA CYS A 267 6.71 -8.44 -8.74
C CYS A 267 7.46 -7.13 -9.03
N SER A 268 7.92 -6.47 -7.99
CA SER A 268 8.90 -5.38 -8.02
C SER A 268 10.13 -5.80 -7.23
N PHE A 269 11.31 -5.26 -7.55
CA PHE A 269 12.51 -5.64 -6.83
C PHE A 269 13.58 -4.56 -6.80
N ASP A 270 14.26 -4.46 -5.66
CA ASP A 270 15.56 -3.81 -5.58
C ASP A 270 16.65 -4.77 -6.10
N LEU A 271 17.65 -4.23 -6.78
CA LEU A 271 18.76 -4.99 -7.32
C LEU A 271 20.07 -4.67 -6.58
N ARG A 272 20.65 -5.69 -5.96
CA ARG A 272 21.97 -5.65 -5.35
C ARG A 272 22.99 -6.29 -6.28
N VAL A 273 23.96 -5.53 -6.75
CA VAL A 273 25.07 -6.02 -7.58
C VAL A 273 26.32 -6.12 -6.71
N LEU A 274 26.98 -7.27 -6.73
CA LEU A 274 28.22 -7.55 -6.00
C LEU A 274 29.32 -7.84 -7.01
N MET A 275 30.36 -7.01 -7.00
CA MET A 275 31.51 -7.16 -7.90
C MET A 275 32.52 -8.12 -7.29
N VAL A 276 32.87 -9.16 -8.04
CA VAL A 276 33.80 -10.21 -7.64
C VAL A 276 35.14 -10.00 -8.34
N ARG A 277 36.24 -10.03 -7.58
CA ARG A 277 37.62 -10.05 -8.09
C ARG A 277 38.44 -11.03 -7.26
N ASP A 278 39.22 -11.87 -7.93
CA ASP A 278 40.07 -12.89 -7.30
C ASP A 278 39.30 -13.79 -6.30
N GLY A 279 38.04 -14.10 -6.60
CA GLY A 279 37.17 -14.92 -5.75
C GLY A 279 36.64 -14.21 -4.50
N GLU A 280 36.79 -12.90 -4.38
CA GLU A 280 36.27 -12.09 -3.28
C GLU A 280 35.34 -10.97 -3.77
N VAL A 281 34.32 -10.64 -2.96
CA VAL A 281 33.45 -9.48 -3.25
C VAL A 281 34.16 -8.21 -2.80
N VAL A 282 34.50 -7.35 -3.75
CA VAL A 282 35.25 -6.11 -3.51
C VAL A 282 34.37 -4.87 -3.46
N GLU A 283 33.22 -4.89 -4.16
CA GLU A 283 32.29 -3.77 -4.21
C GLU A 283 30.84 -4.23 -4.22
N ALA A 284 29.94 -3.35 -3.75
CA ALA A 284 28.51 -3.59 -3.74
C ALA A 284 27.73 -2.34 -4.17
N TYR A 285 26.66 -2.55 -4.93
CA TYR A 285 25.74 -1.52 -5.39
C TYR A 285 24.31 -1.94 -5.07
N LEU A 286 23.44 -0.98 -4.74
CA LEU A 286 22.01 -1.22 -4.51
C LEU A 286 21.18 -0.25 -5.35
N PHE A 287 20.63 -0.77 -6.45
CA PHE A 287 19.77 -0.04 -7.36
C PHE A 287 18.30 -0.25 -6.95
N PRO A 288 17.53 0.82 -6.71
CA PRO A 288 16.14 0.71 -6.29
C PRO A 288 15.23 0.23 -7.42
N ASP A 289 14.09 -0.36 -7.08
CA ASP A 289 13.08 -0.82 -8.06
C ASP A 289 12.67 0.25 -9.08
N THR A 290 12.49 1.49 -8.64
CA THR A 290 12.15 2.63 -9.51
C THR A 290 13.13 2.87 -10.65
N LEU A 291 14.41 2.51 -10.46
CA LEU A 291 15.43 2.61 -11.49
C LEU A 291 15.36 1.40 -12.43
N VAL A 292 15.30 0.19 -11.86
CA VAL A 292 15.30 -1.08 -12.62
C VAL A 292 14.00 -1.33 -13.38
N ALA A 293 12.86 -0.84 -12.88
CA ALA A 293 11.57 -0.96 -13.55
C ALA A 293 11.50 -0.18 -14.86
N THR A 294 12.31 0.88 -14.99
CA THR A 294 12.45 1.65 -16.23
C THR A 294 13.56 1.12 -17.14
N ALA A 295 14.18 -0.01 -16.78
CA ALA A 295 15.30 -0.54 -17.53
C ALA A 295 14.88 -0.94 -18.95
N ASP A 296 15.46 -0.15 -19.84
CA ASP A 296 15.44 -0.12 -21.28
C ASP A 296 16.13 -1.23 -22.08
N THR A 297 16.06 -1.13 -23.41
CA THR A 297 17.16 -1.54 -24.28
C THR A 297 18.38 -0.62 -24.11
N ASP A 298 18.18 0.62 -23.65
CA ASP A 298 19.22 1.64 -23.47
C ASP A 298 19.76 1.70 -22.02
N TRP A 299 19.47 0.68 -21.20
CA TRP A 299 20.09 0.54 -19.87
C TRP A 299 21.62 0.42 -19.98
N PRO A 300 22.43 1.13 -19.17
CA PRO A 300 22.11 2.04 -18.06
C PRO A 300 22.28 3.53 -18.40
N GLN A 301 21.93 4.00 -19.60
CA GLN A 301 22.31 5.32 -20.10
C GLN A 301 21.93 6.48 -19.14
N GLY A 302 22.93 7.23 -18.68
CA GLY A 302 22.74 8.40 -17.80
C GLY A 302 22.69 8.10 -16.30
N VAL A 303 22.86 6.83 -15.90
CA VAL A 303 22.91 6.43 -14.50
C VAL A 303 24.37 6.44 -13.99
N ASP A 304 24.62 7.17 -12.91
CA ASP A 304 25.90 7.14 -12.21
C ASP A 304 25.88 6.06 -11.10
N ALA A 305 26.55 4.94 -11.34
CA ALA A 305 26.62 3.82 -10.39
C ALA A 305 27.16 4.22 -9.01
N GLN A 306 28.04 5.23 -8.93
CA GLN A 306 28.66 5.62 -7.66
C GLN A 306 27.65 6.17 -6.65
N GLN A 307 26.50 6.69 -7.12
CA GLN A 307 25.42 7.14 -6.24
C GLN A 307 24.72 6.00 -5.51
N TYR A 308 24.88 4.77 -6.01
CA TYR A 308 24.23 3.56 -5.50
C TYR A 308 25.19 2.62 -4.79
N LYS A 309 26.46 3.03 -4.61
CA LYS A 309 27.46 2.23 -3.91
C LYS A 309 27.07 2.05 -2.45
N THR A 310 27.17 0.82 -1.96
CA THR A 310 26.82 0.44 -0.59
C THR A 310 27.91 -0.38 0.07
N LYS A 311 27.78 -0.64 1.37
CA LYS A 311 28.69 -1.54 2.08
C LYS A 311 28.54 -2.96 1.52
N VAL A 312 29.67 -3.62 1.28
CA VAL A 312 29.69 -5.07 1.01
C VAL A 312 28.98 -5.79 2.16
N PRO A 313 27.97 -6.62 1.86
CA PRO A 313 27.20 -7.27 2.90
C PRO A 313 28.03 -8.39 3.56
N ASP A 314 27.81 -8.62 4.85
CA ASP A 314 28.63 -9.56 5.65
C ASP A 314 28.22 -11.04 5.45
N ASP A 315 27.18 -11.31 4.64
CA ASP A 315 26.55 -12.61 4.42
C ASP A 315 26.87 -13.19 3.02
N ILE A 316 28.13 -13.05 2.59
CA ILE A 316 28.59 -13.63 1.32
C ILE A 316 28.70 -15.15 1.45
N ASN A 317 28.00 -15.88 0.58
CA ASN A 317 28.10 -17.34 0.50
C ASN A 317 29.23 -17.70 -0.48
N PRO A 318 30.30 -18.39 -0.03
CA PRO A 318 31.39 -18.82 -0.91
C PRO A 318 30.92 -19.63 -2.12
N GLU A 319 29.86 -20.42 -1.98
CA GLU A 319 29.30 -21.23 -3.09
C GLU A 319 28.77 -20.38 -4.25
N HIS A 320 28.46 -19.09 -4.01
CA HIS A 320 28.04 -18.16 -5.06
C HIS A 320 29.22 -17.48 -5.78
N LEU A 321 30.43 -17.60 -5.23
CA LEU A 321 31.69 -17.06 -5.75
C LEU A 321 32.55 -18.11 -6.45
N CYS A 322 32.28 -19.40 -6.22
CA CYS A 322 33.06 -20.48 -6.78
C CYS A 322 33.09 -20.41 -8.31
N LEU A 323 34.25 -20.06 -8.84
CA LEU A 323 34.73 -20.51 -10.14
C LEU A 323 35.00 -22.01 -10.00
N GLY A 324 34.27 -22.85 -10.75
CA GLY A 324 34.46 -24.31 -10.72
C GLY A 324 35.88 -24.77 -11.01
#